data_AF-A0A2G2KW81-F1
#
_entry.id   AF-A0A2G2KW81-F1
#
_cell.length_a   1.000
_cell.length_b   1.000
_cell.length_c   1.000
_cell.angle_alpha   90.00
_cell.angle_beta   90.00
_cell.angle_gamma   90.00
#
_symmetry.space_group_name_H-M   'P 1'
#
loop_
_entity.id
_entity.type
_entity.pdbx_description
1 polymer ?
#
loop_
_entity_poly.entity_id
_entity_poly.type
_entity_poly.pdbx_seq_one_letter_code
_entity_poly.pdbx_strand_id
1 'polypeptide(L)' 'MLEAPIILFMIIVAPIWIIMHYRSKNTKQSGISESEHQRLQELTGIADSMMERIETLESILDTEAPNWRKKHE' A
#
# COMPACT_ATOMS: atom_id res chain seq x y z
N MET A 1 22.95 36.70 32.46
CA MET A 1 23.99 36.31 31.48
C MET A 1 24.16 34.79 31.39
N LEU A 2 23.09 34.00 31.63
CA LEU A 2 23.11 32.52 31.57
C LEU A 2 22.17 31.96 30.48
N GLU A 3 21.30 32.79 29.90
CA GLU A 3 20.32 32.34 28.89
C GLU A 3 20.91 32.28 27.48
N ALA A 4 21.92 33.12 27.19
CA ALA A 4 22.64 33.12 25.91
C ALA A 4 23.21 31.74 25.51
N PRO A 5 23.89 30.97 26.38
CA PRO A 5 24.39 29.64 26.01
C PRO A 5 23.26 28.63 25.77
N ILE A 6 22.14 28.73 26.49
CA ILE A 6 20.99 27.83 26.33
C ILE A 6 20.30 28.08 24.99
N ILE A 7 20.10 29.35 24.62
CA ILE A 7 19.49 29.73 23.34
C ILE A 7 20.35 29.23 22.18
N LEU A 8 21.66 29.40 22.25
CA LEU A 8 22.58 28.90 21.21
C LEU A 8 22.54 27.38 21.08
N PHE A 9 22.45 26.66 22.19
CA PHE A 9 22.28 25.21 22.19
C PHE A 9 20.97 24.78 21.53
N MET A 10 19.86 25.47 21.84
CA MET A 10 18.54 25.18 21.26
C MET A 10 18.50 25.41 19.75
N ILE A 11 19.20 26.43 19.24
CA ILE A 11 19.31 26.71 17.79
C ILE A 11 19.94 25.52 17.04
N ILE A 12 20.79 24.71 17.68
CA ILE A 12 21.44 23.56 17.05
C ILE A 12 20.64 22.28 17.29
N VAL A 13 20.23 22.04 18.53
CA VAL A 13 19.62 20.75 18.91
C VAL A 13 18.17 20.64 18.45
N ALA A 14 17.38 21.71 18.53
CA ALA A 14 15.99 21.71 18.10
C ALA A 14 15.81 21.38 16.60
N PRO A 15 16.55 21.99 15.64
CA PRO A 15 16.41 21.63 14.24
C PRO A 15 16.89 20.22 13.93
N ILE A 16 17.96 19.73 14.58
CA ILE A 16 18.41 18.33 14.43
C ILE A 16 17.31 17.38 14.90
N TRP A 17 16.66 17.66 16.04
CA TRP A 17 15.56 16.85 16.55
C TRP A 17 14.34 16.87 15.63
N ILE A 18 13.96 18.04 15.09
CA ILE A 18 12.89 18.16 14.09
C ILE A 18 13.23 17.30 12.88
N ILE A 19 14.42 17.45 12.30
CA ILE A 19 14.81 16.64 11.14
C ILE A 19 14.76 15.14 11.47
N MET A 20 15.22 14.72 12.65
CA MET A 20 15.17 13.32 13.08
C MET A 20 13.73 12.81 13.26
N HIS A 21 12.89 13.55 13.98
CA HIS A 21 11.51 13.20 14.26
C HIS A 21 10.69 13.11 12.96
N TYR A 22 10.92 14.01 12.02
CA TYR A 22 10.25 14.01 10.73
C TYR A 22 10.83 12.96 9.78
N ARG A 23 12.15 12.68 9.78
CA ARG A 23 12.74 11.57 9.01
C ARG A 23 12.21 10.22 9.46
N SER A 24 12.05 9.99 10.76
CA SER A 24 11.49 8.73 11.28
C SER A 24 10.04 8.52 10.85
N LYS A 25 9.26 9.61 10.73
CA LYS A 25 7.90 9.56 10.13
C LYS A 25 7.94 9.38 8.62
N ASN A 26 8.91 10.01 7.93
CA ASN A 26 9.05 9.93 6.48
C ASN A 26 9.60 8.59 5.98
N THR A 27 10.32 7.80 6.78
CA THR A 27 10.73 6.44 6.38
C THR A 27 9.53 5.49 6.24
N LYS A 28 8.38 5.81 6.85
CA LYS A 28 7.09 5.14 6.56
C LYS A 28 6.35 5.73 5.35
N GLN A 29 6.85 6.82 4.77
CA GLN A 29 6.18 7.59 3.71
C GLN A 29 7.00 7.67 2.41
N SER A 30 8.27 7.26 2.42
CA SER A 30 9.17 7.28 1.27
C SER A 30 9.25 5.89 0.63
N GLY A 31 8.30 5.60 -0.26
CA GLY A 31 8.24 4.38 -1.06
C GLY A 31 7.30 3.33 -0.48
N ILE A 32 6.64 2.57 -1.38
CA ILE A 32 5.88 1.36 -1.01
C ILE A 32 6.80 0.53 -0.11
N SER A 33 6.42 0.38 1.15
CA SER A 33 7.16 -0.44 2.10
C SER A 33 7.25 -1.88 1.56
N GLU A 34 8.29 -2.62 1.93
CA GLU A 34 8.43 -4.03 1.51
C GLU A 34 7.17 -4.85 1.85
N SER A 35 6.53 -4.54 2.98
CA SER A 35 5.23 -5.10 3.37
C SER A 35 4.08 -4.74 2.42
N GLU A 36 4.03 -3.51 1.91
CA GLU A 36 3.01 -3.10 0.94
C GLU A 36 3.27 -3.75 -0.43
N HIS A 37 4.54 -3.91 -0.84
CA HIS A 37 4.88 -4.67 -2.04
C HIS A 37 4.44 -6.13 -1.93
N GLN A 38 4.68 -6.77 -0.79
CA GLN A 38 4.23 -8.13 -0.52
C GLN A 38 2.70 -8.23 -0.53
N ARG A 39 2.00 -7.25 0.04
CA ARG A 39 0.54 -7.20 0.02
C ARG A 39 -0.02 -7.02 -1.40
N LEU A 40 0.62 -6.21 -2.23
CA LEU A 40 0.23 -6.05 -3.63
C LEU A 40 0.43 -7.34 -4.42
N GLN A 41 1.56 -8.03 -4.23
CA GLN A 41 1.80 -9.34 -4.86
C GLN A 41 0.77 -10.39 -4.44
N GLU A 42 0.38 -10.42 -3.16
CA GLU A 42 -0.69 -11.29 -2.67
C GLU A 42 -2.03 -10.99 -3.37
N LEU A 43 -2.39 -9.71 -3.48
CA LEU A 43 -3.62 -9.29 -4.15
C LEU A 43 -3.62 -9.64 -5.64
N THR A 44 -2.48 -9.50 -6.33
CA THR A 44 -2.33 -9.94 -7.73
C THR A 44 -2.54 -11.45 -7.84
N GLY A 45 -1.92 -12.26 -6.98
CA GLY A 45 -2.10 -13.71 -6.99
C GLY A 45 -3.56 -14.14 -6.73
N ILE A 46 -4.26 -13.42 -5.86
CA ILE A 46 -5.71 -13.64 -5.64
C ILE A 46 -6.51 -13.30 -6.89
N ALA A 47 -6.19 -12.18 -7.56
CA ALA A 47 -6.86 -11.78 -8.79
C ALA A 47 -6.68 -12.82 -9.92
N ASP A 48 -5.47 -13.35 -10.08
CA ASP A 48 -5.19 -14.40 -11.07
C ASP A 48 -6.00 -15.67 -10.79
N SER A 49 -6.05 -16.13 -9.53
CA SER A 49 -6.85 -17.29 -9.14
C SER A 49 -8.36 -17.05 -9.34
N MET A 50 -8.85 -15.84 -9.08
CA MET A 50 -10.24 -15.51 -9.34
C MET A 50 -10.57 -15.53 -10.82
N MET A 51 -9.65 -15.10 -11.69
CA MET A 51 -9.84 -15.13 -13.14
C MET A 51 -9.98 -16.57 -13.67
N GLU A 52 -9.11 -17.49 -13.24
CA GLU A 52 -9.20 -18.91 -13.60
C GLU A 52 -10.54 -19.54 -13.15
N ARG A 53 -10.99 -19.18 -11.95
CA ARG A 53 -12.28 -19.64 -11.43
C ARG A 53 -13.45 -19.08 -12.22
N ILE A 54 -13.40 -17.82 -12.65
CA ILE A 54 -14.43 -17.21 -13.48
C ILE A 54 -14.50 -17.94 -14.83
N GLU A 55 -13.37 -18.19 -15.48
CA GLU A 55 -13.32 -18.93 -16.73
C GLU A 55 -13.94 -20.33 -16.59
N THR A 56 -13.62 -21.02 -15.50
CA THR A 56 -14.21 -22.33 -15.18
C THR A 56 -15.73 -22.23 -15.01
N LEU A 57 -16.21 -21.22 -14.27
CA LEU A 57 -17.64 -20.99 -14.08
C LEU A 57 -18.34 -20.64 -15.38
N GLU A 58 -17.71 -19.84 -16.24
CA GLU A 58 -18.24 -19.51 -17.58
C GLU A 58 -18.33 -20.75 -18.46
N SER A 59 -17.33 -21.63 -18.42
CA SER A 59 -17.36 -22.91 -19.14
C SER A 59 -18.51 -23.80 -18.68
N ILE A 60 -18.70 -23.93 -17.37
CA ILE A 60 -19.83 -24.70 -16.80
C ILE A 60 -21.15 -24.07 -17.24
N LEU A 61 -21.29 -22.74 -17.10
CA LEU A 61 -22.51 -22.03 -17.41
C LEU A 61 -22.87 -22.06 -18.90
N ASP A 62 -21.86 -22.10 -19.78
CA ASP A 62 -22.03 -22.32 -21.21
C ASP A 62 -22.57 -23.72 -21.52
N THR A 63 -22.19 -24.74 -20.74
CA THR A 63 -22.71 -26.10 -20.90
C THR A 63 -24.10 -26.29 -20.29
N GLU A 64 -24.35 -25.74 -19.10
CA GLU A 64 -25.58 -25.99 -18.34
C GLU A 64 -26.70 -25.00 -18.67
N ALA A 65 -26.38 -23.78 -19.08
CA ALA A 65 -27.34 -22.71 -19.31
C ALA A 65 -27.05 -21.90 -20.58
N PRO A 66 -27.09 -22.49 -21.79
CA PRO A 66 -26.56 -21.91 -23.04
C PRO A 66 -27.11 -20.53 -23.49
N ASN A 67 -28.13 -19.99 -22.82
CA ASN A 67 -28.68 -18.65 -23.08
C ASN A 67 -28.42 -17.65 -21.94
N TRP A 68 -27.60 -17.99 -20.94
CA TRP A 68 -27.36 -17.15 -19.76
C TRP A 68 -26.81 -15.76 -20.12
N ARG A 69 -25.93 -15.67 -21.12
CA ARG A 69 -25.36 -14.40 -21.60
C ARG A 69 -26.39 -13.47 -22.25
N LYS A 70 -27.50 -14.00 -22.77
CA LYS A 70 -28.55 -13.21 -23.46
C LYS A 70 -29.48 -12.47 -22.50
N LYS A 71 -29.36 -12.70 -21.18
CA LYS A 71 -30.18 -12.04 -20.16
C LYS A 71 -29.69 -10.63 -19.78
N HIS A 72 -28.59 -10.18 -20.37
CA HIS A 72 -27.92 -8.91 -20.03
C HIS A 72 -27.85 -7.88 -21.18
N GLU A 73 -28.54 -8.13 -22.30
CA GLU A 73 -28.96 -7.06 -23.25
C GLU A 73 -30.33 -6.52 -22.82
#